data_AF-A0A7G8DEH8-F1
#
_entry.id   AF-A0A7G8DEH8-F1
#
_cell.length_a   1.000
_cell.length_b   1.000
_cell.length_c   1.000
_cell.angle_alpha   90.00
_cell.angle_beta   90.00
_cell.angle_gamma   90.00
#
_symmetry.space_group_name_H-M   'P 1'
#
loop_
_entity.id
_entity.type
_entity.pdbx_description
1 polymer ?
#
loop_
_entity_poly.entity_id
_entity_poly.type
_entity_poly.pdbx_seq_one_letter_code
_entity_poly.pdbx_strand_id
1 'polypeptide(L)' 'MDRTESTIDLTLNAAGLRLLLGAVSHQLDRWSGGDPVEQNNLQDMKTLLTAALLECTFQDN' A
#
# COMPACT_ATOMS: atom_id res chain seq x y z
N MET A 1 -10.17 -7.23 19.66
CA MET A 1 -11.09 -7.24 18.51
C MET A 1 -10.60 -8.36 17.63
N ASP A 2 -11.29 -9.50 17.68
CA ASP A 2 -10.85 -10.74 17.03
C ASP A 2 -11.40 -10.77 15.60
N ARG A 3 -10.55 -10.39 14.66
CA ARG A 3 -10.68 -10.74 13.25
C ARG A 3 -9.33 -11.33 12.90
N THR A 4 -9.24 -12.65 12.86
CA THR A 4 -8.25 -13.35 12.05
C THR A 4 -8.52 -13.00 10.59
N GLU A 5 -8.21 -11.77 10.21
CA GLU A 5 -8.23 -11.33 8.83
C GLU A 5 -7.25 -12.23 8.10
N SER A 6 -7.73 -12.95 7.10
CA SER A 6 -6.92 -13.91 6.38
C SER A 6 -5.86 -13.16 5.60
N THR A 7 -4.63 -13.14 6.11
CA THR A 7 -3.50 -12.50 5.46
C THR A 7 -2.86 -13.46 4.46
N ILE A 8 -2.31 -12.91 3.38
CA ILE A 8 -1.52 -13.64 2.39
C ILE A 8 -0.17 -12.95 2.29
N ASP A 9 0.91 -13.72 2.42
CA ASP A 9 2.26 -13.22 2.20
C ASP A 9 2.56 -13.19 0.69
N LEU A 10 2.99 -12.02 0.20
CA LEU A 10 3.35 -11.80 -1.19
C LEU A 10 4.78 -11.28 -1.28
N THR A 11 5.55 -11.81 -2.23
CA THR A 11 6.88 -11.27 -2.58
C THR A 11 6.76 -10.36 -3.79
N LEU A 12 7.21 -9.12 -3.67
CA LEU A 12 7.18 -8.12 -4.74
C LEU A 12 8.57 -7.52 -4.91
N ASN A 13 8.97 -7.29 -6.16
CA ASN A 13 10.14 -6.48 -6.47
C ASN A 13 9.80 -4.98 -6.46
N ALA A 14 10.81 -4.13 -6.55
CA ALA A 14 10.64 -2.67 -6.55
C ALA A 14 9.67 -2.17 -7.65
N ALA A 15 9.62 -2.84 -8.81
CA ALA A 15 8.69 -2.49 -9.88
C ALA A 15 7.24 -2.78 -9.50
N GLY A 16 6.96 -3.95 -8.91
CA GLY A 16 5.64 -4.31 -8.40
C GLY A 16 5.16 -3.36 -7.29
N LEU A 17 6.04 -3.00 -6.36
CA LEU A 17 5.74 -2.03 -5.30
C LEU A 17 5.38 -0.65 -5.87
N ARG A 18 6.11 -0.17 -6.88
CA ARG A 18 5.80 1.11 -7.56
C ARG A 18 4.44 1.10 -8.23
N LEU A 19 4.06 0.00 -8.88
CA LEU A 19 2.76 -0.12 -9.53
C LEU A 19 1.62 -0.06 -8.50
N LEU A 20 1.73 -0.80 -7.40
CA LEU A 20 0.73 -0.78 -6.34
C LEU A 20 0.65 0.59 -5.67
N LEU A 21 1.80 1.21 -5.36
CA LEU A 21 1.84 2.54 -4.75
C LEU A 21 1.19 3.58 -5.66
N GLY A 22 1.41 3.49 -6.97
CA GLY A 22 0.77 4.33 -7.97
C GLY A 22 -0.75 4.16 -8.01
N ALA A 23 -1.23 2.91 -7.98
CA ALA A 23 -2.67 2.61 -7.98
C ALA A 23 -3.36 3.14 -6.70
N VAL A 24 -2.79 2.88 -5.52
CA VAL A 24 -3.32 3.36 -4.23
C VAL A 24 -3.31 4.90 -4.17
N SER A 25 -2.21 5.52 -4.61
CA SER A 25 -2.13 6.99 -4.66
C SER A 25 -3.17 7.58 -5.62
N HIS A 26 -3.34 6.99 -6.80
CA HIS A 26 -4.34 7.42 -7.77
C HIS A 26 -5.77 7.36 -7.21
N GLN A 27 -6.09 6.31 -6.45
CA GLN A 27 -7.39 6.13 -5.78
C GLN A 27 -7.61 7.20 -4.71
N LEU A 28 -6.60 7.45 -3.86
CA LEU A 28 -6.67 8.49 -2.82
C LEU A 28 -6.79 9.91 -3.41
N ASP A 29 -6.04 10.21 -4.46
CA ASP A 29 -6.04 11.54 -5.10
C ASP A 29 -7.40 11.88 -5.74
N ARG A 30 -8.16 10.84 -6.13
CA ARG A 30 -9.49 10.97 -6.76
C ARG A 30 -10.62 10.57 -5.82
N TRP A 31 -10.36 10.49 -4.53
CA TRP A 31 -11.34 10.07 -3.54
C TRP A 31 -12.56 11.00 -3.57
N SER A 32 -13.72 10.49 -3.98
CA SER A 32 -14.95 11.26 -4.15
C SER A 32 -15.74 11.45 -2.84
N GLY A 33 -15.17 11.04 -1.71
CA GLY A 33 -15.93 10.75 -0.50
C GLY A 33 -16.53 9.35 -0.58
N GLY A 34 -16.41 8.59 0.51
CA GLY A 34 -16.75 7.17 0.60
C GLY A 34 -16.60 6.71 2.05
N ASP A 35 -16.43 5.40 2.26
CA ASP A 35 -16.21 4.86 3.60
C ASP A 35 -14.90 5.40 4.21
N PRO A 36 -14.94 6.10 5.36
CA PRO A 36 -13.74 6.56 6.04
C PRO A 36 -12.77 5.42 6.41
N VAL A 37 -13.28 4.21 6.65
CA VAL A 37 -12.45 3.04 6.94
C VAL A 37 -11.66 2.63 5.70
N GLU A 38 -12.30 2.61 4.53
CA GLU A 38 -11.61 2.32 3.27
C GLU A 38 -10.54 3.39 2.95
N GLN A 39 -10.86 4.66 3.18
CA GLN A 39 -9.89 5.75 3.00
C GLN A 39 -8.68 5.59 3.92
N ASN A 40 -8.90 5.23 5.19
CA ASN A 40 -7.82 4.95 6.14
C ASN A 40 -6.97 3.74 5.70
N ASN A 41 -7.61 2.64 5.28
CA ASN A 41 -6.92 1.46 4.78
C ASN A 41 -6.04 1.77 3.56
N LEU A 42 -6.54 2.60 2.64
CA LEU A 42 -5.76 3.08 1.49
C LEU A 42 -4.55 3.93 1.93
N GLN A 43 -4.73 4.80 2.92
CA GLN A 43 -3.65 5.63 3.46
C GLN A 43 -2.58 4.79 4.18
N ASP A 44 -2.99 3.76 4.91
CA ASP A 44 -2.10 2.79 5.55
C ASP A 44 -1.32 1.99 4.50
N MET A 45 -2.01 1.50 3.47
CA MET A 45 -1.38 0.77 2.36
C MET A 45 -0.36 1.64 1.61
N LYS A 46 -0.67 2.92 1.36
CA LYS A 46 0.27 3.88 0.76
C LYS A 46 1.55 4.02 1.60
N THR A 47 1.40 4.08 2.93
CA THR A 47 2.52 4.20 3.87
C THR A 47 3.40 2.96 3.84
N LEU A 48 2.81 1.76 3.93
CA LEU A 48 3.53 0.49 3.88
C LEU A 48 4.28 0.29 2.56
N LEU A 49 3.62 0.55 1.43
CA LEU A 49 4.23 0.43 0.11
C LEU A 49 5.37 1.43 -0.10
N THR A 50 5.26 2.64 0.46
CA THR A 50 6.34 3.64 0.43
C THR A 50 7.55 3.16 1.23
N ALA A 51 7.34 2.63 2.45
CA ALA A 51 8.41 2.08 3.28
C ALA A 51 9.10 0.89 2.59
N ALA A 52 8.33 -0.07 2.08
CA ALA A 52 8.86 -1.22 1.36
C ALA A 52 9.68 -0.81 0.12
N LEU A 53 9.23 0.21 -0.63
CA LEU A 53 9.95 0.69 -1.80
C LEU A 53 11.27 1.38 -1.43
N LEU A 54 11.30 2.13 -0.32
CA LEU A 54 12.53 2.70 0.22
C LEU A 54 13.51 1.60 0.61
N GLU A 55 13.04 0.58 1.34
CA GLU A 55 13.85 -0.57 1.73
C GLU A 55 14.46 -1.29 0.51
N CYS A 56 13.67 -1.59 -0.53
CA CYS A 56 14.21 -2.17 -1.76
C CYS A 56 15.28 -1.26 -2.40
N THR A 57 15.04 0.05 -2.44
CA THR A 57 15.98 1.00 -3.06
C THR A 57 17.29 1.10 -2.27
N PHE A 58 17.25 0.96 -0.94
CA PHE A 58 18.45 0.96 -0.10
C PHE A 58 19.17 -0.40 -0.07
N GLN A 59 18.47 -1.51 -0.29
CA GLN A 59 19.09 -2.84 -0.42
C GLN A 59 19.79 -3.06 -1.76
N ASP A 60 19.38 -2.36 -2.80
CA ASP A 60 19.99 -2.42 -4.14
C ASP A 60 21.29 -1.58 -4.26
N ASN A 61 21.70 -0.84 -3.22
CA ASN A 61 22.95 -0.04 -3.15
C ASN A 61 24.00 -0.69 -2.24
#